data_AF-A0A3P9IVE0-F1
#
_entry.id   AF-A0A3P9IVE0-F1
#
_cell.length_a   1.000
_cell.length_b   1.000
_cell.length_c   1.000
_cell.angle_alpha   90.00
_cell.angle_beta   90.00
_cell.angle_gamma   90.00
#
_symmetry.space_group_name_H-M   'P 1'
#
loop_
_entity.id
_entity.type
_entity.pdbx_description
1 polymer ?
#
loop_
_entity_poly.entity_id
_entity_poly.type
_entity_poly.pdbx_seq_one_letter_code
_entity_poly.pdbx_strand_id
1 'polypeptide(L)'
;MEMGHSYIHIPKSSFHEKVLNASNEHVISIGAGFSPEADSHLVCVQNEEGAYQTQANSMPGKTRTVTGASFVVFNGALKASSGFIAKSSIVEDGLMVQIPPETMESLRSALREQTDFHITCGKNDGGEVHENVTIRWVDRTPAVNGTTVGSGVDGRALDDVHSVRLQQDAEFELNGRSIRCTEVFYQLKAPDSSLAAVLSSCSAFQKEIALATCSTLTPHLAVLSSSGINSFSLRISTQADMVEYQAGSGGRLLPQRYMNEMDSALIPVIHGGGASVPQTAMDMEFVFFVTHLFLKL
;
A
#
# COMPACT_ATOMS: atom_id res chain seq x y z
N MET A 1 -9.32 -18.29 -7.53
CA MET A 1 -9.17 -19.44 -8.45
C MET A 1 -10.56 -19.97 -8.75
N GLU A 2 -10.86 -20.13 -10.01
CA GLU A 2 -12.10 -20.66 -10.57
C GLU A 2 -11.78 -21.90 -11.40
N MET A 3 -12.81 -22.62 -11.86
CA MET A 3 -12.61 -23.80 -12.69
C MET A 3 -11.92 -23.41 -14.01
N GLY A 4 -10.68 -23.90 -14.21
CA GLY A 4 -9.88 -23.64 -15.41
C GLY A 4 -9.23 -22.25 -15.47
N HIS A 5 -9.38 -21.40 -14.46
CA HIS A 5 -8.81 -20.05 -14.48
C HIS A 5 -8.37 -19.57 -13.09
N SER A 6 -7.14 -19.10 -12.96
CA SER A 6 -6.64 -18.38 -11.79
C SER A 6 -6.39 -16.90 -12.10
N TYR A 7 -6.94 -16.03 -11.25
CA TYR A 7 -6.74 -14.58 -11.35
C TYR A 7 -5.85 -14.09 -10.22
N ILE A 8 -4.91 -13.22 -10.57
CA ILE A 8 -4.01 -12.54 -9.63
C ILE A 8 -4.28 -11.05 -9.80
N HIS A 9 -5.04 -10.48 -8.87
CA HIS A 9 -5.36 -9.06 -8.86
C HIS A 9 -4.28 -8.29 -8.10
N ILE A 10 -3.61 -7.37 -8.79
CA ILE A 10 -2.58 -6.51 -8.20
C ILE A 10 -3.15 -5.09 -8.14
N PRO A 11 -3.36 -4.51 -6.95
CA PRO A 11 -3.78 -3.13 -6.83
C PRO A 11 -2.69 -2.18 -7.32
N LYS A 12 -3.01 -1.30 -8.27
CA LYS A 12 -2.06 -0.33 -8.87
C LYS A 12 -1.33 0.52 -7.82
N SER A 13 -2.02 0.86 -6.73
CA SER A 13 -1.48 1.68 -5.63
C SER A 13 -0.54 0.93 -4.67
N SER A 14 -0.43 -0.39 -4.78
CA SER A 14 0.27 -1.25 -3.81
C SER A 14 1.55 -1.88 -4.35
N PHE A 15 1.75 -1.87 -5.68
CA PHE A 15 2.92 -2.52 -6.25
C PHE A 15 4.18 -1.72 -6.00
N HIS A 16 5.10 -2.36 -5.29
CA HIS A 16 6.41 -1.80 -4.98
C HIS A 16 7.44 -2.52 -5.86
N GLU A 17 8.22 -1.77 -6.66
CA GLU A 17 9.31 -2.35 -7.50
C GLU A 17 10.30 -3.22 -6.71
N LYS A 18 10.36 -3.02 -5.39
CA LYS A 18 11.14 -3.85 -4.46
C LYS A 18 10.82 -5.34 -4.57
N VAL A 19 9.59 -5.72 -4.91
CA VAL A 19 9.21 -7.13 -5.12
C VAL A 19 10.02 -7.73 -6.28
N LEU A 20 10.16 -7.00 -7.38
CA LEU A 20 10.96 -7.45 -8.53
C LEU A 20 12.46 -7.39 -8.22
N ASN A 21 12.92 -6.34 -7.54
CA ASN A 21 14.34 -6.12 -7.26
C ASN A 21 14.90 -7.06 -6.17
N ALA A 22 14.06 -7.54 -5.25
CA ALA A 22 14.46 -8.51 -4.23
C ALA A 22 14.29 -9.97 -4.69
N SER A 23 13.53 -10.20 -5.76
CA SER A 23 13.29 -11.53 -6.32
C SER A 23 14.51 -12.06 -7.09
N ASN A 24 14.74 -13.36 -7.03
CA ASN A 24 15.68 -14.03 -7.92
C ASN A 24 15.18 -13.87 -9.37
N GLU A 25 16.10 -13.78 -10.34
CA GLU A 25 15.76 -13.66 -11.76
C GLU A 25 14.78 -14.75 -12.24
N HIS A 26 14.90 -15.96 -11.67
CA HIS A 26 14.09 -17.12 -12.06
C HIS A 26 12.87 -17.38 -11.17
N VAL A 27 12.67 -16.64 -10.08
CA VAL A 27 11.58 -16.90 -9.13
C VAL A 27 10.96 -15.59 -8.64
N ILE A 28 9.64 -15.45 -8.82
CA ILE A 28 8.86 -14.33 -8.27
C ILE A 28 7.84 -14.90 -7.29
N SER A 29 7.91 -14.49 -6.03
CA SER A 29 6.98 -14.92 -4.98
C SER A 29 6.19 -13.73 -4.46
N ILE A 30 4.86 -13.85 -4.42
CA ILE A 30 3.94 -12.79 -4.00
C ILE A 30 2.98 -13.36 -2.95
N GLY A 31 2.96 -12.76 -1.77
CA GLY A 31 1.93 -13.04 -0.76
C GLY A 31 0.61 -12.40 -1.16
N ALA A 32 -0.50 -13.11 -0.97
CA ALA A 32 -1.84 -12.64 -1.28
C ALA A 32 -2.56 -12.18 0.00
N GLY A 33 -3.41 -11.17 -0.15
CA GLY A 33 -4.36 -10.77 0.89
C GLY A 33 -5.59 -11.66 0.91
N PHE A 34 -6.39 -11.56 1.98
CA PHE A 34 -7.69 -12.20 2.03
C PHE A 34 -8.61 -11.64 0.94
N SER A 35 -9.16 -12.52 0.10
CA SER A 35 -10.19 -12.15 -0.89
C SER A 35 -11.59 -12.29 -0.28
N PRO A 36 -12.33 -11.18 -0.04
CA PRO A 36 -13.71 -11.23 0.46
C PRO A 36 -14.71 -11.72 -0.59
N GLU A 37 -14.33 -11.71 -1.87
CA GLU A 37 -15.16 -12.19 -2.99
C GLU A 37 -15.13 -13.71 -3.13
N ALA A 38 -14.09 -14.37 -2.60
CA ALA A 38 -13.98 -15.82 -2.63
C ALA A 38 -14.98 -16.48 -1.67
N ASP A 39 -15.61 -17.56 -2.11
CA ASP A 39 -16.53 -18.37 -1.29
C ASP A 39 -15.82 -19.40 -0.41
N SER A 40 -14.52 -19.55 -0.62
CA SER A 40 -13.65 -20.48 0.09
C SER A 40 -12.20 -20.02 0.00
N HIS A 41 -11.34 -20.50 0.91
CA HIS A 41 -9.90 -20.27 0.87
C HIS A 41 -9.15 -21.58 1.08
N LEU A 42 -8.01 -21.73 0.40
CA LEU A 42 -7.07 -22.78 0.74
C LEU A 42 -6.51 -22.57 2.14
N VAL A 43 -6.25 -23.68 2.84
CA VAL A 43 -5.65 -23.69 4.17
C VAL A 43 -4.59 -24.79 4.21
N CYS A 44 -3.41 -24.45 4.72
CA CYS A 44 -2.36 -25.42 5.00
C CYS A 44 -2.52 -25.91 6.44
N VAL A 45 -2.77 -27.21 6.62
CA VAL A 45 -2.95 -27.83 7.94
C VAL A 45 -1.75 -28.72 8.22
N GLN A 46 -1.08 -28.48 9.35
CA GLN A 46 -0.08 -29.40 9.87
C GLN A 46 -0.77 -30.51 10.68
N ASN A 47 -0.48 -31.76 10.35
CA ASN A 47 -0.98 -32.91 11.10
C ASN A 47 -0.13 -33.17 12.37
N GLU A 48 -0.55 -34.11 13.21
CA GLU A 48 0.14 -34.47 14.46
C GLU A 48 1.57 -35.00 14.22
N GLU A 49 1.84 -35.53 13.03
CA GLU A 49 3.16 -36.05 12.61
C GLU A 49 4.08 -34.96 12.07
N GLY A 50 3.61 -33.70 12.01
CA GLY A 50 4.36 -32.54 11.52
C GLY A 50 4.34 -32.35 10.00
N ALA A 51 3.62 -33.19 9.25
CA ALA A 51 3.44 -33.09 7.81
C ALA A 51 2.32 -32.10 7.44
N TYR A 52 2.48 -31.40 6.32
CA TYR A 52 1.53 -30.41 5.84
C TYR A 52 0.60 -30.98 4.77
N GLN A 53 -0.67 -30.59 4.82
CA GLN A 53 -1.68 -30.95 3.82
C GLN A 53 -2.52 -29.74 3.44
N THR A 54 -2.90 -29.68 2.17
CA THR A 54 -3.83 -28.67 1.65
C THR A 54 -5.27 -29.07 1.96
N GLN A 55 -6.02 -28.15 2.57
CA GLN A 55 -7.47 -28.21 2.71
C GLN A 55 -8.11 -26.95 2.13
N ALA A 56 -9.44 -26.92 2.05
CA ALA A 56 -10.19 -25.71 1.68
C ALA A 56 -11.26 -25.43 2.74
N ASN A 57 -11.24 -24.23 3.30
CA ASN A 57 -12.28 -23.76 4.20
C ASN A 57 -13.33 -23.01 3.38
N SER A 58 -14.58 -23.48 3.40
CA SER A 58 -15.68 -22.90 2.61
C SER A 58 -16.66 -22.18 3.50
N MET A 59 -17.25 -21.10 3.00
CA MET A 59 -18.34 -20.42 3.70
C MET A 59 -19.52 -21.38 3.92
N PRO A 60 -20.10 -21.46 5.14
CA PRO A 60 -21.24 -22.32 5.41
C PRO A 60 -22.39 -22.08 4.43
N GLY A 61 -22.89 -23.15 3.82
CA GLY A 61 -24.04 -23.09 2.90
C GLY A 61 -23.73 -22.61 1.47
N LYS A 62 -22.47 -22.34 1.12
CA LYS A 62 -22.07 -22.01 -0.26
C LYS A 62 -21.41 -23.20 -0.96
N THR A 63 -21.70 -23.38 -2.24
CA THR A 63 -20.94 -24.26 -3.13
C THR A 63 -19.65 -23.58 -3.55
N ARG A 64 -18.55 -24.32 -3.54
CA ARG A 64 -17.23 -23.78 -3.91
C ARG A 64 -17.18 -23.43 -5.40
N THR A 65 -17.08 -22.15 -5.72
CA THR A 65 -16.94 -21.63 -7.09
C THR A 65 -15.66 -20.80 -7.25
N VAL A 66 -15.33 -19.99 -6.25
CA VAL A 66 -14.15 -19.15 -6.21
C VAL A 66 -13.37 -19.44 -4.93
N THR A 67 -12.16 -19.98 -5.10
CA THR A 67 -11.26 -20.30 -3.98
C THR A 67 -10.09 -19.32 -3.94
N GLY A 68 -9.91 -18.62 -2.82
CA GLY A 68 -8.74 -17.80 -2.53
C GLY A 68 -7.51 -18.63 -2.17
N ALA A 69 -6.33 -18.07 -2.40
CA ALA A 69 -5.04 -18.66 -2.06
C ALA A 69 -4.20 -17.63 -1.28
N SER A 70 -3.27 -18.10 -0.45
CA SER A 70 -2.44 -17.28 0.43
C SER A 70 -1.21 -16.69 -0.25
N PHE A 71 -0.75 -17.30 -1.34
CA PHE A 71 0.40 -16.80 -2.10
C PHE A 71 0.39 -17.33 -3.54
N VAL A 72 1.21 -16.71 -4.40
CA VAL A 72 1.58 -17.23 -5.72
C VAL A 72 3.10 -17.22 -5.90
N VAL A 73 3.65 -18.28 -6.50
CA VAL A 73 5.04 -18.37 -6.91
C VAL A 73 5.12 -18.63 -8.41
N PHE A 74 5.78 -17.74 -9.14
CA PHE A 74 6.17 -17.97 -10.52
C PHE A 74 7.60 -18.52 -10.56
N ASN A 75 7.79 -19.64 -11.24
CA ASN A 75 9.08 -20.32 -11.35
C ASN A 75 9.48 -20.47 -12.83
N GLY A 76 10.52 -19.76 -13.24
CA GLY A 76 11.07 -19.69 -14.59
C GLY A 76 11.92 -20.89 -15.01
N ALA A 77 11.83 -22.02 -14.30
CA ALA A 77 12.67 -23.21 -14.52
C ALA A 77 11.98 -24.31 -15.35
N LEU A 78 10.90 -24.00 -16.10
CA LEU A 78 10.26 -25.00 -16.94
C LEU A 78 11.16 -25.32 -18.15
N LYS A 79 11.58 -26.58 -18.26
CA LYS A 79 12.42 -27.06 -19.35
C LYS A 79 11.58 -27.24 -20.63
N ALA A 80 12.11 -26.85 -21.78
CA ALA A 80 11.49 -27.06 -23.09
C ALA A 80 11.18 -28.55 -23.38
N SER A 81 11.99 -29.46 -22.83
CA SER A 81 11.79 -30.92 -22.95
C SER A 81 10.64 -31.46 -22.10
N SER A 82 9.97 -30.63 -21.29
CA SER A 82 8.87 -31.07 -20.43
C SER A 82 7.59 -31.41 -21.21
N GLY A 83 7.43 -30.88 -22.43
CA GLY A 83 6.21 -31.02 -23.23
C GLY A 83 5.06 -30.12 -22.77
N PHE A 84 5.31 -29.19 -21.83
CA PHE A 84 4.33 -28.24 -21.33
C PHE A 84 4.66 -26.81 -21.77
N ILE A 85 3.62 -26.02 -22.03
CA ILE A 85 3.71 -24.59 -22.27
C ILE A 85 3.96 -23.88 -20.93
N ALA A 86 3.14 -24.19 -19.93
CA ALA A 86 3.28 -23.80 -18.54
C ALA A 86 2.56 -24.81 -17.65
N LYS A 87 2.87 -24.82 -16.35
CA LYS A 87 2.18 -25.67 -15.37
C LYS A 87 1.67 -24.82 -14.22
N SER A 88 0.42 -25.06 -13.83
CA SER A 88 -0.20 -24.49 -12.65
C SER A 88 -0.45 -25.64 -11.67
N SER A 89 -0.09 -25.47 -10.40
CA SER A 89 -0.34 -26.46 -9.35
C SER A 89 -0.54 -25.80 -7.99
N ILE A 90 -1.41 -26.38 -7.17
CA ILE A 90 -1.58 -25.95 -5.79
C ILE A 90 -0.44 -26.53 -4.94
N VAL A 91 0.17 -25.70 -4.11
CA VAL A 91 1.20 -26.09 -3.14
C VAL A 91 0.79 -25.51 -1.79
N GLU A 92 0.47 -26.37 -0.83
CA GLU A 92 -0.04 -25.97 0.48
C GLU A 92 -1.28 -25.07 0.33
N ASP A 93 -1.24 -23.81 0.75
CA ASP A 93 -2.33 -22.86 0.58
C ASP A 93 -2.10 -21.83 -0.54
N GLY A 94 -1.12 -22.07 -1.41
CA GLY A 94 -0.74 -21.20 -2.51
C GLY A 94 -0.78 -21.83 -3.90
N LEU A 95 -0.48 -21.00 -4.90
CA LEU A 95 -0.40 -21.36 -6.31
C LEU A 95 1.05 -21.33 -6.80
N MET A 96 1.51 -22.42 -7.42
CA MET A 96 2.80 -22.48 -8.12
C MET A 96 2.54 -22.47 -9.63
N VAL A 97 3.17 -21.54 -10.33
CA VAL A 97 3.08 -21.40 -11.80
C VAL A 97 4.49 -21.56 -12.38
N GLN A 98 4.75 -22.71 -13.00
CA GLN A 98 6.01 -22.98 -13.67
C GLN A 98 5.92 -22.56 -15.12
N ILE A 99 6.82 -21.67 -15.54
CA ILE A 99 6.87 -21.08 -16.87
C ILE A 99 8.27 -21.19 -17.47
N PRO A 100 8.42 -21.14 -18.80
CA PRO A 100 9.71 -21.05 -19.45
C PRO A 100 10.45 -19.74 -19.09
N PRO A 101 11.79 -19.71 -19.19
CA PRO A 101 12.58 -18.50 -18.92
C PRO A 101 12.12 -17.27 -19.74
N GLU A 102 11.77 -17.45 -21.01
CA GLU A 102 11.30 -16.37 -21.89
C GLU A 102 9.97 -15.74 -21.42
N THR A 103 9.05 -16.56 -20.91
CA THR A 103 7.77 -16.12 -20.36
C THR A 103 7.99 -15.41 -19.03
N MET A 104 8.96 -15.85 -18.23
CA MET A 104 9.36 -15.17 -17.00
C MET A 104 9.90 -13.76 -17.29
N GLU A 105 10.76 -13.60 -18.30
CA GLU A 105 11.26 -12.29 -18.71
C GLU A 105 10.12 -11.36 -19.15
N SER A 106 9.19 -11.88 -19.95
CA SER A 106 8.00 -11.15 -20.39
C SER A 106 7.10 -10.75 -19.22
N LEU A 107 6.87 -11.65 -18.25
CA LEU A 107 6.13 -11.36 -17.03
C LEU A 107 6.81 -10.25 -16.21
N ARG A 108 8.15 -10.29 -16.06
CA ARG A 108 8.90 -9.25 -15.34
C ARG A 108 8.78 -7.89 -16.02
N SER A 109 8.77 -7.85 -17.35
CA SER A 109 8.56 -6.61 -18.10
C SER A 109 7.13 -6.08 -17.91
N ALA A 110 6.11 -6.93 -18.02
CA ALA A 110 4.72 -6.54 -17.79
C ALA A 110 4.49 -6.03 -16.35
N LEU A 111 5.11 -6.66 -15.35
CA LEU A 111 5.05 -6.22 -13.96
C LEU A 111 5.71 -4.85 -13.74
N ARG A 112 6.82 -4.55 -14.44
CA ARG A 112 7.48 -3.22 -14.38
C ARG A 112 6.63 -2.14 -15.04
N GLU A 113 6.02 -2.47 -16.17
CA GLU A 113 5.20 -1.56 -16.97
C GLU A 113 3.76 -1.42 -16.44
N GLN A 114 3.41 -2.17 -15.39
CA GLN A 114 2.05 -2.25 -14.83
C GLN A 114 0.99 -2.64 -15.87
N THR A 115 1.33 -3.58 -16.74
CA THR A 115 0.42 -4.10 -17.78
C THR A 115 -0.10 -5.48 -17.41
N ASP A 116 -1.33 -5.77 -17.81
CA ASP A 116 -1.96 -7.09 -17.62
C ASP A 116 -1.17 -8.16 -18.36
N PHE A 117 -1.12 -9.37 -17.79
CA PHE A 117 -0.35 -10.49 -18.34
C PHE A 117 -1.14 -11.79 -18.29
N HIS A 118 -1.00 -12.62 -19.33
CA HIS A 118 -1.73 -13.87 -19.48
C HIS A 118 -0.78 -15.04 -19.71
N ILE A 119 -0.99 -16.14 -19.00
CA ILE A 119 -0.23 -17.38 -19.10
C ILE A 119 -1.20 -18.53 -19.34
N THR A 120 -1.05 -19.19 -20.48
CA THR A 120 -1.78 -20.42 -20.80
C THR A 120 -0.98 -21.62 -20.31
N CYS A 121 -1.57 -22.40 -19.42
CA CYS A 121 -1.01 -23.63 -18.86
C CYS A 121 -1.55 -24.87 -19.58
N GLY A 122 -0.76 -25.94 -19.59
CA GLY A 122 -1.12 -27.20 -20.22
C GLY A 122 -0.01 -27.73 -21.14
N LYS A 123 -0.29 -28.86 -21.80
CA LYS A 123 0.62 -29.50 -22.74
C LYS A 123 0.67 -28.76 -24.07
N ASN A 124 1.80 -28.90 -24.76
CA ASN A 124 2.02 -28.31 -26.08
C ASN A 124 1.36 -29.10 -27.22
N ASP A 125 0.78 -30.27 -26.95
CA ASP A 125 0.22 -31.20 -27.94
C ASP A 125 -1.28 -30.96 -28.24
N GLY A 126 -1.89 -29.91 -27.66
CA GLY A 126 -3.26 -29.46 -27.95
C GLY A 126 -4.37 -30.41 -27.49
N GLY A 127 -4.04 -31.47 -26.73
CA GLY A 127 -4.99 -32.52 -26.32
C GLY A 127 -5.61 -32.34 -24.94
N GLU A 128 -5.10 -31.43 -24.10
CA GLU A 128 -5.60 -31.21 -22.73
C GLU A 128 -6.35 -29.87 -22.59
N VAL A 129 -7.28 -29.83 -21.62
CA VAL A 129 -7.95 -28.60 -21.21
C VAL A 129 -6.90 -27.64 -20.66
N HIS A 130 -6.76 -26.48 -21.32
CA HIS A 130 -5.86 -25.44 -20.88
C HIS A 130 -6.41 -24.75 -19.64
N GLU A 131 -5.57 -24.64 -18.60
CA GLU A 131 -5.82 -23.74 -17.48
C GLU A 131 -5.19 -22.39 -17.76
N ASN A 132 -5.84 -21.30 -17.38
CA ASN A 132 -5.31 -19.96 -17.59
C ASN A 132 -4.93 -19.31 -16.28
N VAL A 133 -3.80 -18.61 -16.27
CA VAL A 133 -3.41 -17.70 -15.19
C VAL A 133 -3.40 -16.29 -15.75
N THR A 134 -4.10 -15.36 -15.12
CA THR A 134 -4.17 -13.97 -15.57
C THR A 134 -3.86 -13.02 -14.44
N ILE A 135 -2.84 -12.20 -14.67
CA ILE A 135 -2.42 -11.11 -13.81
C ILE A 135 -3.13 -9.85 -14.30
N ARG A 136 -3.89 -9.22 -13.40
CA ARG A 136 -4.68 -8.02 -13.71
C ARG A 136 -4.35 -6.89 -12.75
N TRP A 137 -4.10 -5.71 -13.31
CA TRP A 137 -3.94 -4.48 -12.56
C TRP A 137 -5.28 -3.87 -12.28
N VAL A 138 -5.69 -3.92 -11.02
CA VAL A 138 -7.00 -3.44 -10.58
C VAL A 138 -6.86 -2.15 -9.79
N ASP A 139 -7.91 -1.34 -9.82
CA ASP A 139 -8.04 -0.24 -8.87
C ASP A 139 -8.35 -0.83 -7.48
N ARG A 140 -7.87 -0.18 -6.42
CA ARG A 140 -8.08 -0.68 -5.06
C ARG A 140 -9.58 -0.65 -4.75
N THR A 141 -10.12 -1.78 -4.28
CA THR A 141 -11.46 -1.78 -3.70
C THR A 141 -11.39 -1.28 -2.26
N PRO A 142 -12.27 -0.34 -1.85
CA PRO A 142 -12.28 0.17 -0.48
C PRO A 142 -12.58 -0.96 0.51
N ALA A 143 -11.98 -0.89 1.69
CA ALA A 143 -12.17 -1.92 2.71
C ALA A 143 -13.65 -2.00 3.11
N VAL A 144 -14.24 -3.20 3.01
CA VAL A 144 -15.65 -3.48 3.33
C VAL A 144 -15.99 -3.19 4.81
N ASN A 145 -14.98 -3.07 5.67
CA ASN A 145 -15.13 -2.78 7.09
C ASN A 145 -14.97 -1.28 7.40
N GLY A 146 -15.87 -0.45 6.87
CA GLY A 146 -16.58 0.65 7.56
C GLY A 146 -15.86 1.76 8.35
N THR A 147 -14.54 1.75 8.57
CA THR A 147 -13.84 2.93 9.09
C THR A 147 -13.22 3.68 7.93
N THR A 148 -14.06 4.48 7.26
CA THR A 148 -13.58 5.46 6.29
C THR A 148 -12.59 6.38 7.00
N VAL A 149 -11.33 6.37 6.58
CA VAL A 149 -10.35 7.32 7.10
C VAL A 149 -10.69 8.66 6.47
N GLY A 150 -11.38 9.51 7.22
CA GLY A 150 -11.70 10.88 6.80
C GLY A 150 -10.51 11.81 7.04
N SER A 151 -10.28 12.74 6.12
CA SER A 151 -9.32 13.82 6.32
C SER A 151 -9.65 14.63 7.56
N GLY A 152 -8.62 14.93 8.37
CA GLY A 152 -8.75 15.84 9.49
C GLY A 152 -9.08 17.28 9.08
N VAL A 153 -8.74 17.69 7.84
CA VAL A 153 -8.92 19.06 7.34
C VAL A 153 -10.38 19.32 6.99
N ASP A 154 -10.97 18.48 6.13
CA ASP A 154 -12.29 18.72 5.51
C ASP A 154 -13.22 17.49 5.52
N GLY A 155 -12.79 16.37 6.09
CA GLY A 155 -13.60 15.15 6.16
C GLY A 155 -13.69 14.35 4.87
N ARG A 156 -12.94 14.71 3.81
CA ARG A 156 -12.92 13.93 2.56
C ARG A 156 -12.42 12.50 2.82
N ALA A 157 -12.98 11.52 2.12
CA ALA A 157 -12.55 10.13 2.25
C ALA A 157 -11.11 9.94 1.73
N LEU A 158 -10.30 9.21 2.49
CA LEU A 158 -8.92 8.86 2.13
C LEU A 158 -8.74 7.36 1.85
N ASP A 159 -9.84 6.60 1.75
CA ASP A 159 -9.81 5.13 1.62
C ASP A 159 -9.04 4.64 0.38
N ASP A 160 -9.15 5.38 -0.71
CA ASP A 160 -8.50 5.08 -2.00
C ASP A 160 -7.21 5.88 -2.23
N VAL A 161 -6.80 6.67 -1.23
CA VAL A 161 -5.59 7.50 -1.33
C VAL A 161 -4.39 6.70 -0.86
N HIS A 162 -3.29 6.74 -1.61
CA HIS A 162 -2.06 6.05 -1.21
C HIS A 162 -1.45 6.71 0.02
N SER A 163 -1.00 5.90 0.97
CA SER A 163 -0.37 6.38 2.20
C SER A 163 0.97 5.72 2.50
N VAL A 164 1.85 6.48 3.13
CA VAL A 164 3.15 6.01 3.62
C VAL A 164 3.21 6.27 5.12
N ARG A 165 3.52 5.22 5.90
CA ARG A 165 3.77 5.37 7.34
C ARG A 165 5.14 5.93 7.60
N LEU A 166 5.23 6.87 8.56
CA LEU A 166 6.47 7.53 8.92
C LEU A 166 7.08 6.87 10.14
N GLN A 167 8.39 6.64 10.06
CA GLN A 167 9.22 6.46 11.24
C GLN A 167 9.92 7.79 11.51
N GLN A 168 9.65 8.37 12.67
CA GLN A 168 10.32 9.58 13.16
C GLN A 168 11.35 9.17 14.20
N ASP A 169 12.61 9.52 13.96
CA ASP A 169 13.71 9.26 14.89
C ASP A 169 13.74 10.28 16.05
N ALA A 170 13.23 11.49 15.81
CA ALA A 170 13.16 12.55 16.81
C ALA A 170 11.89 12.43 17.67
N GLU A 171 12.06 12.55 18.98
CA GLU A 171 10.97 12.63 19.95
C GLU A 171 10.64 14.09 20.28
N PHE A 172 9.36 14.42 20.23
CA PHE A 172 8.82 15.74 20.52
C PHE A 172 7.87 15.64 21.69
N GLU A 173 8.33 16.06 22.87
CA GLU A 173 7.61 15.91 24.13
C GLU A 173 7.62 17.20 24.94
N LEU A 174 6.48 17.52 25.57
CA LEU A 174 6.40 18.51 26.62
C LEU A 174 5.28 18.16 27.61
N ASN A 175 5.59 18.23 28.90
CA ASN A 175 4.64 18.00 30.00
C ASN A 175 3.91 16.64 29.92
N GLY A 176 4.65 15.56 29.64
CA GLY A 176 4.11 14.20 29.56
C GLY A 176 3.20 13.95 28.35
N ARG A 177 3.22 14.85 27.36
CA ARG A 177 2.53 14.69 26.08
C ARG A 177 3.55 14.68 24.96
N SER A 178 3.35 13.80 23.98
CA SER A 178 4.20 13.74 22.79
C SER A 178 3.37 13.96 21.52
N ILE A 179 4.03 14.46 20.48
CA ILE A 179 3.46 14.60 19.14
C ILE A 179 4.25 13.77 18.13
N ARG A 180 3.54 13.05 17.27
CA ARG A 180 4.14 12.24 16.21
C ARG A 180 3.33 12.31 14.93
N CYS A 181 4.00 12.51 13.81
CA CYS A 181 3.48 12.25 12.47
C CYS A 181 3.58 10.75 12.19
N THR A 182 2.43 10.12 11.89
CA THR A 182 2.34 8.66 11.77
C THR A 182 2.19 8.19 10.33
N GLU A 183 1.55 9.00 9.49
CA GLU A 183 1.18 8.63 8.14
C GLU A 183 1.03 9.87 7.26
N VAL A 184 1.38 9.75 5.99
CA VAL A 184 1.17 10.78 4.97
C VAL A 184 0.42 10.17 3.79
N PHE A 185 -0.68 10.82 3.40
CA PHE A 185 -1.50 10.48 2.25
C PHE A 185 -1.10 11.32 1.04
N TYR A 186 -1.01 10.69 -0.12
CA TYR A 186 -0.58 11.32 -1.38
C TYR A 186 -1.69 11.22 -2.41
N GLN A 187 -2.22 12.36 -2.82
CA GLN A 187 -3.24 12.44 -3.85
C GLN A 187 -2.73 13.28 -5.03
N LEU A 188 -2.35 12.59 -6.11
CA LEU A 188 -1.95 13.25 -7.35
C LEU A 188 -3.15 13.97 -7.97
N LYS A 189 -2.93 15.21 -8.42
CA LYS A 189 -3.94 15.98 -9.16
C LYS A 189 -3.92 15.65 -10.66
N ALA A 190 -2.81 15.07 -11.14
CA ALA A 190 -2.65 14.62 -12.52
C ALA A 190 -2.62 13.07 -12.55
N PRO A 191 -3.53 12.42 -13.31
CA PRO A 191 -3.63 10.96 -13.35
C PRO A 191 -2.45 10.27 -14.04
N ASP A 192 -1.72 10.98 -14.91
CA ASP A 192 -0.66 10.38 -15.75
C ASP A 192 0.72 10.31 -15.06
N SER A 193 0.82 10.75 -13.79
CA SER A 193 2.10 10.78 -13.07
C SER A 193 2.34 9.49 -12.28
N SER A 194 3.55 8.91 -12.42
CA SER A 194 3.95 7.74 -11.62
C SER A 194 4.10 8.12 -10.14
N LEU A 195 3.20 7.61 -9.31
CA LEU A 195 3.24 7.82 -7.86
C LEU A 195 4.55 7.32 -7.24
N ALA A 196 5.09 6.19 -7.70
CA ALA A 196 6.34 5.64 -7.19
C ALA A 196 7.53 6.60 -7.40
N ALA A 197 7.60 7.23 -8.58
CA ALA A 197 8.63 8.23 -8.88
C ALA A 197 8.49 9.45 -7.96
N VAL A 198 7.27 9.95 -7.78
CA VAL A 198 6.98 11.10 -6.90
C VAL A 198 7.38 10.81 -5.47
N LEU A 199 6.96 9.67 -4.89
CA LEU A 199 7.24 9.29 -3.51
C LEU A 199 8.75 9.27 -3.19
N SER A 200 9.56 8.76 -4.12
CA SER A 200 11.01 8.70 -3.95
C SER A 200 11.63 10.10 -3.77
N SER A 201 11.15 11.07 -4.54
CA SER A 201 11.62 12.47 -4.52
C SER A 201 11.09 13.27 -3.33
N CYS A 202 9.96 12.88 -2.74
CA CYS A 202 9.29 13.63 -1.67
C CYS A 202 9.80 13.31 -0.27
N SER A 203 10.62 12.28 -0.10
CA SER A 203 10.99 11.74 1.22
C SER A 203 11.69 12.76 2.13
N ALA A 204 12.58 13.59 1.58
CA ALA A 204 13.27 14.63 2.35
C ALA A 204 12.31 15.76 2.75
N PHE A 205 11.51 16.25 1.81
CA PHE A 205 10.52 17.30 2.04
C PHE A 205 9.48 16.88 3.09
N GLN A 206 8.98 15.64 2.97
CA GLN A 206 8.07 15.03 3.92
C GLN A 206 8.65 15.02 5.35
N LYS A 207 9.92 14.64 5.50
CA LYS A 207 10.59 14.63 6.82
C LYS A 207 10.73 16.03 7.39
N GLU A 208 11.13 17.01 6.58
CA GLU A 208 11.28 18.41 7.02
C GLU A 208 9.95 19.01 7.48
N ILE A 209 8.86 18.80 6.74
CA ILE A 209 7.51 19.27 7.13
C ILE A 209 7.06 18.64 8.44
N ALA A 210 7.22 17.31 8.59
CA ALA A 210 6.83 16.61 9.80
C ALA A 210 7.65 17.10 11.01
N LEU A 211 8.95 17.31 10.84
CA LEU A 211 9.86 17.84 11.86
C LEU A 211 9.47 19.26 12.27
N ALA A 212 9.28 20.16 11.30
CA ALA A 212 8.91 21.55 11.53
C ALA A 212 7.58 21.64 12.28
N THR A 213 6.57 20.88 11.85
CA THR A 213 5.24 20.85 12.49
C THR A 213 5.32 20.34 13.93
N CYS A 214 6.00 19.22 14.17
CA CYS A 214 6.15 18.66 15.51
C CYS A 214 6.88 19.64 16.44
N SER A 215 7.98 20.23 15.98
CA SER A 215 8.76 21.20 16.75
C SER A 215 7.92 22.41 17.15
N THR A 216 7.23 23.03 16.19
CA THR A 216 6.41 24.23 16.40
C THR A 216 5.23 24.00 17.33
N LEU A 217 4.60 22.82 17.29
CA LEU A 217 3.41 22.54 18.09
C LEU A 217 3.72 21.91 19.46
N THR A 218 4.96 21.53 19.72
CA THR A 218 5.40 20.96 21.01
C THR A 218 5.04 21.87 22.22
N PRO A 219 5.23 23.21 22.16
CA PRO A 219 4.81 24.11 23.24
C PRO A 219 3.30 24.12 23.52
N HIS A 220 2.48 23.64 22.58
CA HIS A 220 1.03 23.76 22.60
C HIS A 220 0.29 22.45 22.88
N LEU A 221 1.00 21.33 23.05
CA LEU A 221 0.38 20.00 23.20
C LEU A 221 -0.61 19.92 24.36
N ALA A 222 -0.31 20.60 25.47
CA ALA A 222 -1.21 20.65 26.63
C ALA A 222 -2.56 21.28 26.28
N VAL A 223 -2.53 22.41 25.55
CA VAL A 223 -3.73 23.14 25.16
C VAL A 223 -4.51 22.37 24.09
N LEU A 224 -3.82 21.83 23.07
CA LEU A 224 -4.43 21.01 22.02
C LEU A 224 -5.19 19.83 22.61
N SER A 225 -4.54 19.05 23.48
CA SER A 225 -5.17 17.90 24.13
C SER A 225 -6.33 18.32 25.05
N SER A 226 -6.19 19.42 25.81
CA SER A 226 -7.29 19.94 26.65
C SER A 226 -8.51 20.41 25.85
N SER A 227 -8.30 20.82 24.60
CA SER A 227 -9.36 21.20 23.65
C SER A 227 -9.94 20.00 22.88
N GLY A 228 -9.54 18.77 23.21
CA GLY A 228 -9.98 17.55 22.53
C GLY A 228 -9.26 17.24 21.21
N ILE A 229 -8.27 18.05 20.83
CA ILE A 229 -7.48 17.87 19.62
C ILE A 229 -6.32 16.92 19.93
N ASN A 230 -6.60 15.62 19.91
CA ASN A 230 -5.58 14.57 20.10
C ASN A 230 -5.08 13.98 18.76
N SER A 231 -5.68 14.38 17.65
CA SER A 231 -5.19 14.11 16.30
C SER A 231 -5.57 15.28 15.38
N PHE A 232 -4.70 15.59 14.43
CA PHE A 232 -4.96 16.59 13.41
C PHE A 232 -4.22 16.24 12.12
N SER A 233 -4.73 16.77 11.01
CA SER A 233 -4.11 16.69 9.69
C SER A 233 -3.48 18.03 9.31
N LEU A 234 -2.36 17.97 8.59
CA LEU A 234 -1.79 19.08 7.83
C LEU A 234 -1.79 18.67 6.35
N ARG A 235 -2.49 19.41 5.50
CA ARG A 235 -2.49 19.19 4.05
C ARG A 235 -1.64 20.26 3.39
N ILE A 236 -0.66 19.85 2.60
CA ILE A 236 0.10 20.70 1.69
C ILE A 236 -0.38 20.41 0.29
N SER A 237 -0.82 21.44 -0.41
CA SER A 237 -1.35 21.36 -1.77
C SER A 237 -0.41 22.08 -2.71
N THR A 238 0.17 21.33 -3.66
CA THR A 238 1.05 21.85 -4.70
C THR A 238 0.31 21.95 -6.03
N GLN A 239 0.59 23.02 -6.76
CA GLN A 239 0.21 23.27 -8.15
C GLN A 239 1.34 24.06 -8.83
N ALA A 240 1.36 24.12 -10.17
CA ALA A 240 2.47 24.68 -10.96
C ALA A 240 3.10 25.96 -10.39
N ASP A 241 2.29 26.93 -9.96
CA ASP A 241 2.76 28.23 -9.47
C ASP A 241 2.34 28.52 -8.01
N MET A 242 1.80 27.54 -7.30
CA MET A 242 1.22 27.77 -5.97
C MET A 242 1.47 26.59 -5.04
N VAL A 243 1.87 26.92 -3.81
CA VAL A 243 1.88 25.99 -2.69
C VAL A 243 1.07 26.62 -1.57
N GLU A 244 0.08 25.89 -1.08
CA GLU A 244 -0.72 26.29 0.07
C GLU A 244 -0.71 25.17 1.11
N TYR A 245 -1.03 25.51 2.36
CA TYR A 245 -1.23 24.50 3.38
C TYR A 245 -2.42 24.83 4.28
N GLN A 246 -3.08 23.78 4.78
CA GLN A 246 -4.20 23.86 5.70
C GLN A 246 -4.02 22.85 6.81
N ALA A 247 -4.50 23.15 8.01
CA ALA A 247 -4.51 22.19 9.10
C ALA A 247 -5.89 22.09 9.73
N GLY A 248 -6.30 20.89 10.13
CA GLY A 248 -7.60 20.66 10.75
C GLY A 248 -7.67 19.37 11.58
N SER A 249 -8.71 19.27 12.40
CA SER A 249 -9.03 18.10 13.20
C SER A 249 -10.52 17.80 13.08
N GLY A 250 -10.86 16.54 12.76
CA GLY A 250 -12.26 16.10 12.65
C GLY A 250 -13.08 16.85 11.60
N GLY A 251 -12.46 17.24 10.47
CA GLY A 251 -13.11 17.98 9.39
C GLY A 251 -13.32 19.47 9.69
N ARG A 252 -12.62 20.01 10.69
CA ARG A 252 -12.67 21.43 11.06
C ARG A 252 -11.26 22.01 11.10
N LEU A 253 -11.09 23.20 10.55
CA LEU A 253 -9.78 23.88 10.56
C LEU A 253 -9.30 24.14 12.00
N LEU A 254 -7.98 24.05 12.19
CA LEU A 254 -7.36 24.42 13.44
C LEU A 254 -7.52 25.93 13.71
N PRO A 255 -7.57 26.35 14.98
CA PRO A 255 -7.55 27.77 15.33
C PRO A 255 -6.40 28.54 14.68
N GLN A 256 -6.68 29.72 14.12
CA GLN A 256 -5.74 30.55 13.35
C GLN A 256 -4.40 30.79 14.08
N ARG A 257 -4.40 30.89 15.41
CA ARG A 257 -3.16 31.04 16.18
C ARG A 257 -2.11 29.97 15.87
N TYR A 258 -2.54 28.72 15.66
CA TYR A 258 -1.62 27.62 15.36
C TYR A 258 -1.10 27.70 13.92
N MET A 259 -1.93 28.20 13.00
CA MET A 259 -1.49 28.49 11.63
C MET A 259 -0.38 29.55 11.64
N ASN A 260 -0.58 30.64 12.38
CA ASN A 260 0.42 31.71 12.46
C ASN A 260 1.75 31.24 13.08
N GLU A 261 1.71 30.38 14.10
CA GLU A 261 2.92 29.77 14.67
C GLU A 261 3.61 28.87 13.64
N MET A 262 2.84 28.09 12.87
CA MET A 262 3.36 27.21 11.82
C MET A 262 3.94 27.97 10.62
N ASP A 263 3.42 29.14 10.26
CA ASP A 263 3.94 29.95 9.14
C ASP A 263 5.44 30.17 9.25
N SER A 264 5.94 30.50 10.44
CA SER A 264 7.37 30.77 10.68
C SER A 264 8.26 29.55 10.46
N ALA A 265 7.70 28.34 10.55
CA ALA A 265 8.44 27.08 10.41
C ALA A 265 8.20 26.39 9.06
N LEU A 266 6.99 26.46 8.51
CA LEU A 266 6.60 25.75 7.29
C LEU A 266 6.92 26.55 6.02
N ILE A 267 6.75 27.87 6.02
CA ILE A 267 7.04 28.71 4.83
C ILE A 267 8.51 28.56 4.40
N PRO A 268 9.51 28.57 5.30
CA PRO A 268 10.90 28.33 4.92
C PRO A 268 11.11 26.95 4.30
N VAL A 269 10.48 25.89 4.83
CA VAL A 269 10.60 24.53 4.27
C VAL A 269 9.96 24.45 2.88
N ILE A 270 8.80 25.08 2.69
CA ILE A 270 8.07 25.10 1.42
C ILE A 270 8.82 25.87 0.33
N HIS A 271 9.41 27.03 0.66
CA HIS A 271 9.98 27.94 -0.33
C HIS A 271 11.52 28.02 -0.37
N GLY A 272 12.21 27.48 0.63
CA GLY A 272 13.67 27.66 0.78
C GLY A 272 14.38 26.55 1.56
N GLY A 273 13.73 25.40 1.78
CA GLY A 273 14.30 24.26 2.49
C GLY A 273 15.42 23.56 1.72
N GLY A 274 16.17 22.69 2.40
CA GLY A 274 17.19 21.85 1.75
C GLY A 274 16.58 20.81 0.82
N ALA A 275 15.33 20.41 1.08
CA ALA A 275 14.52 19.57 0.22
C ALA A 275 13.58 20.39 -0.67
N SER A 276 13.57 20.14 -1.97
CA SER A 276 12.68 20.84 -2.90
C SER A 276 11.23 20.38 -2.75
N VAL A 277 10.30 21.33 -2.79
CA VAL A 277 8.87 21.03 -2.90
C VAL A 277 8.63 20.16 -4.14
N PRO A 278 7.71 19.18 -4.06
CA PRO A 278 7.42 18.33 -5.20
C PRO A 278 6.86 19.15 -6.37
N GLN A 279 7.46 18.97 -7.55
CA GLN A 279 7.06 19.70 -8.77
C GLN A 279 5.75 19.16 -9.36
N THR A 280 5.41 17.91 -9.05
CA THR A 280 4.14 17.31 -9.45
C THR A 280 3.00 17.89 -8.61
N ALA A 281 1.93 18.31 -9.27
CA ALA A 281 0.74 18.83 -8.61
C ALA A 281 0.03 17.72 -7.81
N MET A 282 -0.08 17.91 -6.50
CA MET A 282 -0.69 16.92 -5.61
C MET A 282 -1.14 17.54 -4.28
N ASP A 283 -1.83 16.74 -3.48
CA ASP A 283 -2.05 16.99 -2.06
C ASP A 283 -1.26 15.96 -1.23
N MET A 284 -0.49 16.45 -0.27
CA MET A 284 0.18 15.66 0.75
C MET A 284 -0.48 15.93 2.10
N GLU A 285 -1.17 14.95 2.66
CA GLU A 285 -1.85 15.09 3.94
C GLU A 285 -1.18 14.28 5.04
N PHE A 286 -0.56 14.98 5.98
CA PHE A 286 0.17 14.45 7.13
C PHE A 286 -0.78 14.27 8.31
N VAL A 287 -0.76 13.10 8.94
CA VAL A 287 -1.57 12.78 10.11
C VAL A 287 -0.71 12.76 11.37
N PHE A 288 -1.05 13.65 12.30
CA PHE A 288 -0.38 13.79 13.59
C PHE A 288 -1.27 13.28 14.72
N PHE A 289 -0.63 12.66 15.70
CA PHE A 289 -1.26 12.25 16.95
C PHE A 289 -0.55 12.92 18.13
N VAL A 290 -1.36 13.44 19.06
CA VAL A 290 -0.91 13.89 20.37
C VAL A 290 -1.29 12.83 21.38
N THR A 291 -0.29 12.22 22.00
CA THR A 291 -0.48 11.13 22.96
C THR A 291 -0.03 11.55 24.35
N HIS A 292 -0.70 11.03 25.36
CA HIS A 292 -0.22 11.09 26.74
C HIS A 292 0.74 9.95 26.97
N LEU A 293 1.92 10.27 27.51
CA LEU A 293 2.81 9.28 28.07
C LEU A 293 2.26 8.91 29.44
N PHE A 294 1.65 7.73 29.53
CA PHE A 294 1.38 7.14 30.83
C PHE A 294 2.74 6.91 31.49
N LEU A 295 2.95 7.50 32.67
CA LEU A 295 4.07 7.18 33.55
C LEU A 295 4.17 5.65 33.64
N LYS A 296 5.30 5.10 33.20
CA LYS A 296 5.68 3.73 33.56
C LYS A 296 5.74 3.71 35.08
N LEU A 297 4.75 3.08 35.71
CA LEU A 297 4.79 2.68 37.12
C LEU A 297 5.94 1.70 37.33
#